data_AF-A0A359M6W7-F1
#
_entry.id   AF-A0A359M6W7-F1
#
_cell.length_a   1.000
_cell.length_b   1.000
_cell.length_c   1.000
_cell.angle_alpha   90.00
_cell.angle_beta   90.00
_cell.angle_gamma   90.00
#
_symmetry.space_group_name_H-M   'P 1'
#
loop_
_entity.id
_entity.type
_entity.pdbx_description
1 polymer ?
#
loop_
_entity_poly.entity_id
_entity_poly.type
_entity_poly.pdbx_seq_one_letter_code
_entity_poly.pdbx_strand_id
1 'polypeptide(L)'
;MGGTRRNMELTSRREFLAGAAMGPLAGALGAQGGAAGIPTRPLGKTGVRVSALGLGGHHQARPKEESESFRIVHAAIDTGIT
;
A
#
# COMPACT_ATOMS: atom_id res chain seq x y z
N MET A 1 -50.78 7.00 -24.17
CA MET A 1 -50.47 6.88 -22.73
C MET A 1 -49.20 6.06 -22.60
N GLY A 2 -48.16 6.57 -21.92
CA GLY A 2 -46.97 5.79 -21.57
C GLY A 2 -45.65 6.54 -21.78
N GLY A 3 -45.31 7.44 -20.86
CA GLY A 3 -43.97 8.02 -20.76
C GLY A 3 -43.01 7.06 -20.04
N THR A 4 -41.70 7.26 -20.18
CA THR A 4 -40.88 8.12 -19.29
C THR A 4 -39.39 7.71 -19.38
N ARG A 5 -38.51 8.72 -19.41
CA ARG A 5 -37.08 8.75 -19.00
C ARG A 5 -36.05 8.14 -19.97
N ARG A 6 -34.83 8.66 -20.13
CA ARG A 6 -34.11 9.93 -19.89
C ARG A 6 -32.69 9.61 -20.43
N ASN A 7 -32.11 10.51 -21.22
CA ASN A 7 -30.69 10.80 -21.39
C ASN A 7 -29.65 9.83 -20.77
N MET A 8 -28.79 9.21 -21.60
CA MET A 8 -27.36 9.06 -21.28
C MET A 8 -26.55 8.82 -22.57
N GLU A 9 -26.14 9.94 -23.18
CA GLU A 9 -24.99 10.05 -24.07
C GLU A 9 -23.71 9.48 -23.41
N LEU A 10 -22.85 8.89 -24.25
CA LEU A 10 -21.39 9.04 -24.22
C LEU A 10 -20.69 8.88 -22.86
N THR A 11 -20.40 7.63 -22.47
CA THR A 11 -19.14 7.17 -21.82
C THR A 11 -19.42 5.77 -21.27
N SER A 12 -19.21 4.76 -22.11
CA SER A 12 -19.29 3.37 -21.67
C SER A 12 -17.98 2.99 -20.98
N ARG A 13 -18.09 2.31 -19.83
CA ARG A 13 -16.97 1.81 -19.00
C ARG A 13 -15.87 1.08 -19.78
N ARG A 14 -16.21 0.55 -20.95
CA ARG A 14 -15.31 -0.12 -21.87
C ARG A 14 -14.26 0.82 -22.48
N GLU A 15 -14.60 2.06 -22.80
CA GLU A 15 -13.62 3.05 -23.29
C GLU A 15 -12.68 3.51 -22.17
N PHE A 16 -13.19 3.63 -20.94
CA PHE A 16 -12.37 3.94 -19.77
C PHE A 16 -11.29 2.86 -19.51
N LEU A 17 -11.66 1.58 -19.64
CA LEU A 17 -10.70 0.47 -19.52
C LEU A 17 -9.74 0.39 -20.71
N ALA A 18 -10.19 0.72 -21.92
CA ALA A 18 -9.34 0.72 -23.11
C ALA A 18 -8.25 1.82 -23.06
N GLY A 19 -8.56 3.01 -22.50
CA GLY A 19 -7.59 4.10 -22.31
C GLY A 19 -6.53 3.82 -21.24
N ALA A 20 -6.82 2.95 -20.27
CA ALA A 20 -5.89 2.61 -19.19
C ALA A 20 -4.72 1.70 -19.61
N ALA A 21 -4.83 1.02 -20.76
CA ALA A 21 -3.78 0.12 -21.25
C ALA A 21 -2.59 0.85 -21.90
N MET A 22 -2.70 2.16 -22.17
CA MET A 22 -1.67 2.96 -22.85
C MET A 22 -1.14 4.13 -22.00
N GLY A 23 -1.32 4.08 -20.68
CA GLY A 23 -0.67 5.00 -19.74
C GLY A 23 0.83 4.74 -19.62
N PRO A 24 1.64 5.75 -19.23
CA PRO A 24 3.09 5.67 -19.28
C PRO A 24 3.63 4.51 -18.43
N LEU A 25 4.30 3.56 -19.08
CA LEU A 25 5.09 2.47 -18.46
C LEU A 25 6.22 2.96 -17.53
N ALA A 26 6.43 4.27 -17.41
CA ALA A 26 7.46 4.88 -16.56
C ALA A 26 7.26 4.61 -15.05
N GLY A 27 6.04 4.25 -14.60
CA GLY A 27 5.77 3.91 -13.21
C GLY A 27 6.03 2.45 -12.82
N ALA A 28 6.19 1.55 -13.81
CA ALA A 28 6.22 0.10 -13.56
C ALA A 28 7.58 -0.42 -13.03
N LEU A 29 8.62 0.43 -13.01
CA LEU A 29 9.97 0.05 -12.57
C LEU A 29 10.28 0.42 -11.10
N GLY A 30 9.32 1.00 -10.38
CA GLY A 30 9.52 1.55 -9.03
C GLY A 30 9.43 0.56 -7.87
N ALA A 31 9.66 -0.74 -8.06
CA ALA A 31 9.66 -1.73 -6.97
C ALA A 31 10.73 -2.81 -7.16
N GLN A 32 11.94 -2.40 -7.53
CA GLN A 32 13.11 -3.27 -7.39
C GLN A 32 13.64 -3.05 -5.97
N GLY A 33 13.05 -3.77 -5.00
CA GLY A 33 13.59 -3.87 -3.65
C GLY A 33 14.95 -4.55 -3.73
N GLY A 34 16.01 -3.74 -3.81
CA GLY A 34 17.38 -4.19 -3.63
C GLY A 34 17.49 -4.98 -2.32
N ALA A 35 18.24 -6.08 -2.40
CA ALA A 35 18.31 -7.14 -1.40
C ALA A 35 18.45 -6.65 0.06
N ALA A 36 17.76 -7.37 0.94
CA ALA A 36 17.93 -7.44 2.40
C ALA A 36 17.04 -6.59 3.36
N GLY A 37 15.87 -6.07 2.94
CA GLY A 37 14.95 -5.44 3.91
C GLY A 37 13.53 -5.16 3.40
N ILE A 38 12.63 -4.74 4.31
CA ILE A 38 11.26 -4.32 3.96
C ILE A 38 11.32 -3.04 3.10
N PRO A 39 10.65 -2.99 1.92
CA PRO A 39 10.62 -1.81 1.09
C PRO A 39 10.09 -0.57 1.82
N THR A 40 10.66 0.61 1.56
CA THR A 40 10.23 1.86 2.20
C THR A 40 9.61 2.85 1.20
N ARG A 41 8.61 3.62 1.63
CA ARG A 41 7.87 4.60 0.82
C ARG A 41 7.59 5.90 1.59
N PRO A 42 7.36 7.04 0.93
CA PRO A 42 6.98 8.28 1.61
C PRO A 42 5.60 8.19 2.27
N LEU A 43 5.46 8.80 3.45
CA LEU A 43 4.22 8.88 4.21
C LEU A 43 3.40 10.10 3.78
N GLY A 44 2.55 9.93 2.76
CA GLY A 44 1.65 10.97 2.29
C GLY A 44 2.39 12.28 1.96
N LYS A 45 1.83 13.41 2.41
CA LYS A 45 2.41 14.74 2.18
C LYS A 45 3.60 15.07 3.09
N THR A 46 3.83 14.28 4.15
CA THR A 46 4.95 14.53 5.08
C THR A 46 6.30 14.21 4.44
N GLY A 47 6.32 13.34 3.42
CA GLY A 47 7.54 12.93 2.74
C GLY A 47 8.44 11.99 3.54
N VAL A 48 8.15 11.72 4.82
CA VAL A 48 8.93 10.82 5.68
C VAL A 48 8.94 9.42 5.06
N ARG A 49 10.12 8.83 4.87
CA ARG A 49 10.23 7.45 4.38
C ARG A 49 9.95 6.48 5.53
N VAL A 50 8.96 5.62 5.36
CA VAL A 50 8.56 4.59 6.33
C VAL A 50 8.63 3.22 5.68
N SER A 51 8.78 2.16 6.45
CA SER A 51 8.63 0.80 5.94
C SER A 51 7.20 0.54 5.43
N ALA A 52 7.08 -0.33 4.42
CA ALA A 52 5.78 -0.69 3.85
C ALA A 52 4.88 -1.46 4.83
N LEU A 53 5.49 -2.07 5.85
CA LEU A 53 4.84 -2.77 6.97
C LEU A 53 5.23 -2.13 8.29
N GLY A 54 4.38 -2.26 9.32
CA GLY A 54 4.64 -1.76 10.67
C GLY A 54 4.25 -2.78 11.75
N LEU A 55 4.90 -2.71 12.90
CA LEU A 55 4.56 -3.50 14.09
C LEU A 55 3.57 -2.73 14.97
N GLY A 56 2.37 -3.30 15.15
CA GLY A 56 1.34 -2.67 15.99
C GLY A 56 1.57 -2.89 17.48
N GLY A 57 1.42 -1.82 18.29
CA GLY A 57 1.68 -1.84 19.74
C GLY A 57 0.90 -2.89 20.55
N HIS A 58 -0.30 -3.26 20.11
CA HIS A 58 -1.08 -4.32 20.76
C HIS A 58 -0.42 -5.70 20.67
N HIS A 59 0.24 -6.01 19.54
CA HIS A 59 0.83 -7.32 19.30
C HIS A 59 2.11 -7.54 20.08
N GLN A 60 2.92 -6.49 20.27
CA GLN A 60 4.11 -6.56 21.11
C GLN A 60 3.78 -6.59 22.61
N ALA A 61 2.62 -6.07 23.05
CA ALA A 61 2.22 -6.03 24.47
C ALA A 61 1.37 -7.23 24.92
N ARG A 62 1.04 -8.14 23.99
CA ARG A 62 0.22 -9.34 24.24
C ARG A 62 0.94 -10.56 24.84
N PRO A 63 2.23 -10.81 24.56
CA PRO A 63 2.94 -11.90 25.18
C PRO A 63 2.86 -11.85 26.70
N LYS A 64 2.77 -13.02 27.34
CA LYS A 64 2.76 -13.12 28.81
C LYS A 64 4.12 -12.78 29.41
N GLU A 65 5.19 -13.18 28.71
CA GLU A 65 6.56 -12.96 29.11
C GLU A 65 7.11 -11.71 28.44
N GLU A 66 7.64 -10.77 29.23
CA GLU A 66 8.20 -9.52 28.73
C GLU A 66 9.35 -9.76 27.73
N SER A 67 10.14 -10.82 27.96
CA SER A 67 11.24 -11.23 27.07
C SER A 67 10.78 -11.57 25.64
N GLU A 68 9.53 -12.01 25.46
CA GLU A 68 8.97 -12.28 24.15
C GLU A 68 8.59 -10.98 23.44
N SER A 69 8.05 -10.00 24.15
CA SER A 69 7.81 -8.66 23.63
C SER A 69 9.08 -8.03 23.09
N PHE A 70 10.18 -8.10 23.84
CA PHE A 70 11.48 -7.59 23.38
C PHE A 70 11.96 -8.31 22.11
N ARG A 71 11.85 -9.64 22.06
CA ARG A 71 12.24 -10.41 20.86
C ARG A 71 11.44 -10.01 19.62
N ILE A 72 10.13 -9.77 19.77
CA ILE A 72 9.27 -9.33 18.67
C ILE A 72 9.71 -7.96 18.14
N VAL A 73 9.98 -7.00 19.03
CA VAL A 73 10.41 -5.65 18.66
C VAL A 73 11.77 -5.69 17.96
N HIS A 74 12.75 -6.42 18.51
CA HIS A 74 14.06 -6.55 17.89
C HIS A 74 13.97 -7.21 16.51
N ALA A 75 13.23 -8.31 16.37
CA ALA A 75 13.03 -8.96 15.08
C ALA A 75 12.39 -8.04 14.03
N ALA A 76 11.43 -7.20 14.44
CA ALA A 76 10.83 -6.19 13.56
C ALA A 76 11.87 -5.16 13.06
N ILE A 77 12.72 -4.66 13.95
CA ILE A 77 13.77 -3.69 13.61
C ILE A 77 14.81 -4.34 12.69
N ASP A 78 15.29 -5.54 13.04
CA ASP A 78 16.32 -6.27 12.30
C ASP A 78 15.86 -6.64 10.88
N THR A 79 14.54 -6.78 10.67
CA THR A 79 13.94 -7.04 9.33
C THR A 79 13.62 -5.77 8.54
N GLY A 80 13.77 -4.59 9.16
CA GLY A 80 13.65 -3.29 8.49
C GLY A 80 12.33 -2.55 8.70
N ILE A 81 11.61 -2.80 9.80
CA ILE A 81 10.48 -1.94 10.21
C ILE A 81 11.03 -0.61 10.76
N THR A 82 10.59 0.52 10.19
CA THR A 82 11.02 1.89 10.57
C THR A 82 9.94 2.95 10.34
#